data_AF-A0A841MJR2-F1
#
_entry.id   AF-A0A841MJR2-F1
#
_cell.length_a   1.000
_cell.length_b   1.000
_cell.length_c   1.000
_cell.angle_alpha   90.00
_cell.angle_beta   90.00
_cell.angle_gamma   90.00
#
_symmetry.space_group_name_H-M   'P 1'
#
loop_
_entity.id
_entity.type
_entity.pdbx_description
1 polymer ?
#
loop_
_entity_poly.entity_id
_entity_poly.type
_entity_poly.pdbx_seq_one_letter_code
_entity_poly.pdbx_strand_id
1 'polypeptide(L)'
;METNFSDIQQLWQSQKAQEMDLSTLIEGLRKTESKQRREQLFMLIITPLTIGFLFWVMPWQESAGITTSLFLIALAMIGVLILSIRSKVKTLDISETSDNELYLKTQIRKLKARYIIAGKHMYVYTILLVIALNISYFILLEPLESWVRILIHTILTAAIFGFMHWQIKRKLKKYDRELKPMIEKMEGMLEAKRAGERSK
;
A
#
# COMPACT_ATOMS: atom_id res chain seq x y z
N MET A 1 -5.26 -59.69 5.02
CA MET A 1 -5.66 -58.27 5.13
C MET A 1 -4.40 -57.44 5.41
N GLU A 2 -3.53 -57.29 4.41
CA GLU A 2 -2.20 -56.65 4.57
C GLU A 2 -2.14 -55.21 4.04
N THR A 3 -3.27 -54.67 3.57
CA THR A 3 -3.37 -53.38 2.86
C THR A 3 -3.42 -52.14 3.75
N ASN A 4 -3.41 -52.25 5.08
CA ASN A 4 -3.56 -51.06 5.94
C ASN A 4 -2.24 -50.38 6.33
N PHE A 5 -1.14 -51.12 6.45
CA PHE A 5 0.09 -50.55 6.99
C PHE A 5 0.86 -49.69 5.96
N SER A 6 0.85 -50.09 4.68
CA SER A 6 1.46 -49.30 3.60
C SER A 6 0.75 -47.96 3.39
N ASP A 7 -0.58 -47.96 3.48
CA ASP A 7 -1.41 -46.78 3.24
C ASP A 7 -1.32 -45.80 4.42
N ILE A 8 -1.25 -46.31 5.65
CA ILE A 8 -0.98 -45.51 6.85
C ILE A 8 0.45 -44.96 6.83
N GLN A 9 1.43 -45.75 6.38
CA GLN A 9 2.82 -45.30 6.24
C GLN A 9 2.98 -44.25 5.14
N GLN A 10 2.25 -44.37 4.02
CA GLN A 10 2.17 -43.34 2.98
C GLN A 10 1.46 -42.09 3.46
N LEU A 11 0.35 -42.21 4.20
CA LEU A 11 -0.33 -41.07 4.81
C LEU A 11 0.59 -40.36 5.81
N TRP A 12 1.34 -41.10 6.63
CA TRP A 12 2.29 -40.54 7.60
C TRP A 12 3.52 -39.92 6.92
N GLN A 13 4.00 -40.48 5.80
CA GLN A 13 5.05 -39.89 4.97
C GLN A 13 4.55 -38.67 4.18
N SER A 14 3.28 -38.63 3.77
CA SER A 14 2.66 -37.45 3.16
C SER A 14 2.34 -36.34 4.18
N GLN A 15 2.17 -36.71 5.46
CA GLN A 15 2.01 -35.81 6.61
C GLN A 15 3.33 -35.39 7.24
N LYS A 16 4.47 -36.03 6.90
CA LYS A 16 5.80 -35.47 7.17
C LYS A 16 5.92 -34.22 6.32
N ALA A 17 5.44 -33.15 6.93
CA ALA A 17 5.68 -31.76 6.66
C ALA A 17 6.20 -31.55 5.24
N GLN A 18 5.33 -31.02 4.38
CA GLN A 18 5.74 -29.84 3.64
C GLN A 18 6.53 -28.99 4.64
N GLU A 19 7.87 -29.11 4.63
CA GLU A 19 8.77 -28.28 5.41
C GLU A 19 8.46 -26.90 4.88
N MET A 20 7.47 -26.28 5.52
CA MET A 20 7.01 -24.96 5.25
C MET A 20 8.24 -24.14 5.54
N ASP A 21 8.88 -23.73 4.45
CA ASP A 21 10.15 -23.06 4.50
C ASP A 21 9.94 -21.67 5.11
N LEU A 22 9.91 -21.67 6.45
CA LEU A 22 9.76 -20.51 7.31
C LEU A 22 10.87 -19.51 7.00
N SER A 23 12.04 -20.02 6.57
CA SER A 23 13.19 -19.22 6.19
C SER A 23 12.90 -18.39 4.93
N THR A 24 12.32 -18.98 3.87
CA THR A 24 11.94 -18.20 2.67
C THR A 24 10.77 -17.26 2.92
N LEU A 25 9.83 -17.59 3.81
CA LEU A 25 8.75 -16.66 4.18
C LEU A 25 9.28 -15.45 4.96
N ILE A 26 10.18 -15.68 5.93
CA ILE A 26 10.85 -14.61 6.69
C ILE A 26 11.72 -13.76 5.77
N GLU A 27 12.46 -14.37 4.84
CA GLU A 27 13.28 -13.66 3.87
C GLU A 27 12.43 -12.81 2.93
N GLY A 28 11.31 -13.35 2.43
CA GLY A 28 10.34 -12.62 1.62
C GLY A 28 9.72 -11.42 2.34
N LEU A 29 9.40 -11.58 3.63
CA LEU A 29 8.94 -10.49 4.49
C LEU A 29 10.02 -9.42 4.70
N ARG A 30 11.28 -9.82 5.00
CA ARG A 30 12.41 -8.88 5.17
C ARG A 30 12.69 -8.09 3.89
N LYS A 31 12.67 -8.75 2.74
CA LYS A 31 12.87 -8.10 1.42
C LYS A 31 11.75 -7.12 1.09
N THR A 32 10.51 -7.47 1.44
CA THR A 32 9.36 -6.58 1.29
C THR A 32 9.48 -5.37 2.22
N GLU A 33 9.91 -5.57 3.45
CA GLU A 33 10.10 -4.50 4.43
C GLU A 33 11.24 -3.54 4.03
N SER A 34 12.38 -4.05 3.57
CA SER A 34 13.51 -3.21 3.16
C SER A 34 13.17 -2.35 1.95
N LYS A 35 12.49 -2.93 0.95
CA LYS A 35 11.97 -2.19 -0.21
C LYS A 35 11.00 -1.09 0.22
N GLN A 36 10.11 -1.39 1.15
CA GLN A 36 9.16 -0.41 1.66
C GLN A 36 9.86 0.72 2.42
N ARG A 37 10.84 0.41 3.27
CA ARG A 37 11.61 1.45 3.98
C ARG A 37 12.26 2.41 2.99
N ARG A 38 12.80 1.89 1.89
CA ARG A 38 13.36 2.71 0.81
C ARG A 38 12.31 3.57 0.12
N GLU A 39 11.16 3.01 -0.25
CA GLU A 39 10.04 3.77 -0.84
C GLU A 39 9.54 4.88 0.10
N GLN A 40 9.50 4.63 1.41
CA GLN A 40 9.11 5.61 2.41
C GLN A 40 10.15 6.72 2.60
N LEU A 41 11.44 6.39 2.56
CA LEU A 41 12.49 7.40 2.62
C LEU A 41 12.42 8.32 1.41
N PHE A 42 12.21 7.77 0.21
CA PHE A 42 11.99 8.57 -0.98
C PHE A 42 10.75 9.45 -0.85
N MET A 43 9.61 8.91 -0.39
CA MET A 43 8.41 9.72 -0.16
C MET A 43 8.64 10.84 0.86
N LEU A 44 9.39 10.58 1.92
CA LEU A 44 9.69 11.56 2.97
C LEU A 44 10.54 12.73 2.47
N ILE A 45 11.42 12.50 1.48
CA ILE A 45 12.28 13.53 0.90
C ILE A 45 11.57 14.25 -0.25
N ILE A 46 10.94 13.49 -1.17
CA ILE A 46 10.32 14.03 -2.38
C ILE A 46 9.07 14.87 -2.04
N THR A 47 8.28 14.45 -1.05
CA THR A 47 7.05 15.17 -0.66
C THR A 47 7.32 16.62 -0.25
N PRO A 48 8.16 16.91 0.78
CA PRO A 48 8.44 18.29 1.17
C PRO A 48 9.17 19.07 0.07
N LEU A 49 10.03 18.43 -0.72
CA LEU A 49 10.68 19.08 -1.87
C LEU A 49 9.64 19.54 -2.90
N THR A 50 8.66 18.69 -3.21
CA THR A 50 7.57 19.02 -4.15
C THR A 50 6.68 20.12 -3.60
N ILE A 51 6.31 20.06 -2.32
CA ILE A 51 5.52 21.11 -1.67
C ILE A 51 6.30 22.45 -1.71
N GLY A 52 7.56 22.46 -1.30
CA GLY A 52 8.40 23.66 -1.33
C GLY A 52 8.53 24.25 -2.74
N PHE A 53 8.73 23.39 -3.75
CA PHE A 53 8.75 23.81 -5.15
C PHE A 53 7.42 24.43 -5.60
N LEU A 54 6.28 23.82 -5.24
CA LEU A 54 4.96 24.37 -5.57
C LEU A 54 4.74 25.75 -4.94
N PHE A 55 5.13 25.94 -3.68
CA PHE A 55 5.03 27.24 -3.00
C PHE A 55 5.98 28.29 -3.60
N TRP A 56 7.12 27.88 -4.16
CA TRP A 56 8.07 28.78 -4.79
C TRP A 56 7.62 29.24 -6.20
N VAL A 57 7.05 28.33 -6.99
CA VAL A 57 6.67 28.60 -8.38
C VAL A 57 5.28 29.22 -8.51
N MET A 58 4.33 28.83 -7.67
CA MET A 58 2.95 29.33 -7.79
C MET A 58 2.79 30.75 -7.23
N PRO A 59 2.05 31.64 -7.89
CA PRO A 59 1.76 33.00 -7.41
C PRO A 59 0.68 32.96 -6.30
N TRP A 60 1.04 32.41 -5.15
CA TRP A 60 0.10 32.15 -4.04
C TRP A 60 -0.53 33.42 -3.46
N GLN A 61 0.12 34.57 -3.61
CA GLN A 61 -0.39 35.86 -3.12
C GLN A 61 -1.47 36.49 -4.01
N GLU A 62 -1.65 36.01 -5.26
CA GLU A 62 -2.55 36.66 -6.22
C GLU A 62 -4.02 36.25 -6.09
N SER A 63 -4.29 35.09 -5.49
CA SER A 63 -5.67 34.64 -5.29
C SER A 63 -5.83 33.70 -4.11
N ALA A 64 -6.89 33.93 -3.34
CA ALA A 64 -7.30 33.04 -2.26
C ALA A 64 -7.55 31.60 -2.77
N GLY A 65 -8.04 31.44 -3.99
CA GLY A 65 -8.31 30.12 -4.58
C GLY A 65 -7.02 29.33 -4.89
N ILE A 66 -5.97 30.00 -5.36
CA ILE A 66 -4.65 29.38 -5.57
C ILE A 66 -4.09 28.93 -4.22
N THR A 67 -4.14 29.79 -3.19
CA THR A 67 -3.71 29.44 -1.84
C THR A 67 -4.49 28.23 -1.29
N THR A 68 -5.83 28.23 -1.38
CA THR A 68 -6.66 27.10 -0.93
C THR A 68 -6.31 25.81 -1.67
N SER A 69 -6.08 25.88 -2.98
CA SER A 69 -5.69 24.71 -3.76
C SER A 69 -4.33 24.14 -3.36
N LEU A 70 -3.35 25.00 -3.07
CA LEU A 70 -2.03 24.60 -2.57
C LEU A 70 -2.13 23.90 -1.22
N PHE A 71 -2.90 24.47 -0.28
CA PHE A 71 -3.17 23.82 1.01
C PHE A 71 -3.89 22.48 0.85
N LEU A 72 -4.84 22.38 -0.07
CA LEU A 72 -5.54 21.13 -0.34
C LEU A 72 -4.60 20.05 -0.89
N ILE A 73 -3.70 20.41 -1.82
CA ILE A 73 -2.66 19.50 -2.35
C ILE A 73 -1.71 19.08 -1.23
N ALA A 74 -1.21 20.04 -0.44
CA ALA A 74 -0.30 19.77 0.66
C ALA A 74 -0.95 18.83 1.70
N LEU A 75 -2.20 19.08 2.07
CA LEU A 75 -2.95 18.23 3.00
C LEU A 75 -3.18 16.82 2.44
N ALA A 76 -3.50 16.71 1.15
CA ALA A 76 -3.63 15.41 0.49
C ALA A 76 -2.31 14.63 0.48
N MET A 77 -1.18 15.29 0.16
CA MET A 77 0.15 14.68 0.17
C MET A 77 0.59 14.25 1.58
N ILE A 78 0.39 15.11 2.59
CA ILE A 78 0.66 14.79 4.00
C ILE A 78 -0.21 13.64 4.46
N GLY A 79 -1.50 13.60 4.08
CA GLY A 79 -2.40 12.50 4.39
C GLY A 79 -1.90 11.15 3.86
N VAL A 80 -1.42 11.12 2.61
CA VAL A 80 -0.80 9.91 2.03
C VAL A 80 0.48 9.53 2.77
N LEU A 81 1.31 10.51 3.14
CA LEU A 81 2.54 10.27 3.90
C LEU A 81 2.24 9.67 5.28
N ILE A 82 1.26 10.23 6.01
CA ILE A 82 0.81 9.73 7.32
C ILE A 82 0.27 8.31 7.20
N LEU A 83 -0.59 8.03 6.20
CA LEU A 83 -1.11 6.67 5.96
C LEU A 83 0.02 5.69 5.63
N SER A 84 1.00 6.14 4.85
CA SER A 84 2.20 5.36 4.52
C SER A 84 3.04 5.04 5.76
N ILE A 85 3.21 6.00 6.68
CA ILE A 85 3.94 5.81 7.94
C ILE A 85 3.15 4.93 8.92
N ARG A 86 1.85 5.16 9.09
CA ARG A 86 0.96 4.37 9.96
C ARG A 86 0.85 2.90 9.54
N SER A 87 1.12 2.59 8.28
CA SER A 87 1.25 1.19 7.82
C SER A 87 2.45 0.44 8.43
N LYS A 88 3.34 1.13 9.17
CA LYS A 88 4.34 0.53 10.06
C LYS A 88 3.71 0.23 11.42
N VAL A 89 3.62 -1.03 11.80
CA VAL A 89 3.52 -1.41 13.23
C VAL A 89 4.94 -1.66 13.72
N LYS A 90 5.26 -1.13 14.91
CA LYS A 90 6.54 -1.31 15.62
C LYS A 90 7.06 -2.73 15.42
N THR A 91 8.32 -2.85 15.04
CA THR A 91 9.07 -4.10 15.12
C THR A 91 9.06 -4.51 16.59
N LEU A 92 8.21 -5.48 16.94
CA LEU A 92 8.36 -6.20 18.19
C LEU A 92 9.64 -7.01 18.05
N ASP A 93 10.59 -6.78 18.97
CA ASP A 93 11.81 -7.57 19.06
C ASP A 93 11.42 -9.04 19.21
N ILE A 94 11.95 -9.87 18.31
CA ILE A 94 11.64 -11.31 18.21
C ILE A 94 12.49 -12.08 19.25
N SER A 95 12.71 -11.51 20.44
CA SER A 95 13.59 -12.08 21.45
C SER A 95 12.88 -12.93 22.51
N GLU A 96 11.54 -13.04 22.50
CA GLU A 96 10.83 -13.87 23.48
C GLU A 96 9.87 -14.85 22.81
N THR A 97 10.15 -16.12 23.06
CA THR A 97 9.77 -17.35 22.37
C THR A 97 8.28 -17.73 22.45
N SER A 98 7.41 -16.79 22.79
CA SER A 98 5.98 -17.02 23.09
C SER A 98 5.03 -16.38 22.06
N ASP A 99 5.52 -15.51 21.18
CA ASP A 99 4.66 -14.54 20.47
C ASP A 99 4.57 -14.73 18.94
N ASN A 100 4.93 -15.92 18.44
CA ASN A 100 4.90 -16.24 17.00
C ASN A 100 3.51 -16.04 16.37
N GLU A 101 2.44 -16.29 17.12
CA GLU A 101 1.06 -16.05 16.66
C GLU A 101 0.73 -14.55 16.56
N LEU A 102 1.14 -13.74 17.55
CA LEU A 102 0.93 -12.30 17.50
C LEU A 102 1.76 -11.66 16.39
N TYR A 103 2.98 -12.17 16.16
CA TYR A 103 3.84 -11.78 15.05
C TYR A 103 3.13 -12.02 13.70
N LEU A 104 2.67 -13.24 13.44
CA LEU A 104 1.97 -13.60 12.20
C LEU A 104 0.70 -12.75 12.01
N LYS A 105 -0.15 -12.63 13.03
CA LYS A 105 -1.35 -11.76 12.99
C LYS A 105 -1.00 -10.32 12.67
N THR A 106 0.07 -9.80 13.27
CA THR A 106 0.53 -8.43 13.04
C THR A 106 0.99 -8.23 11.59
N GLN A 107 1.74 -9.18 11.03
CA GLN A 107 2.20 -9.10 9.64
C GLN A 107 1.04 -9.24 8.64
N ILE A 108 0.09 -10.16 8.87
CA ILE A 108 -1.14 -10.27 8.06
C ILE A 108 -1.90 -8.94 8.06
N ARG A 109 -2.10 -8.34 9.24
CA ARG A 109 -2.80 -7.04 9.36
C ARG A 109 -2.08 -5.94 8.57
N LYS A 110 -0.74 -5.87 8.62
CA LYS A 110 0.04 -4.90 7.83
C LYS A 110 -0.17 -5.10 6.33
N LEU A 111 -0.09 -6.34 5.84
CA LEU A 111 -0.23 -6.62 4.41
C LEU A 111 -1.64 -6.32 3.91
N LYS A 112 -2.68 -6.68 4.68
CA LYS A 112 -4.09 -6.34 4.35
C LYS A 112 -4.34 -4.83 4.36
N ALA A 113 -3.82 -4.10 5.35
CA ALA A 113 -3.94 -2.65 5.39
C ALA A 113 -3.33 -1.98 4.15
N ARG A 114 -2.17 -2.48 3.67
CA ARG A 114 -1.53 -1.97 2.46
C ARG A 114 -2.40 -2.15 1.21
N TYR A 115 -3.08 -3.28 1.10
CA TYR A 115 -4.01 -3.54 0.00
C TYR A 115 -5.16 -2.52 0.02
N ILE A 116 -5.76 -2.27 1.19
CA ILE A 116 -6.86 -1.30 1.35
C ILE A 116 -6.37 0.14 1.06
N ILE A 117 -5.16 0.50 1.49
CA ILE A 117 -4.57 1.82 1.20
C ILE A 117 -4.37 1.98 -0.31
N ALA A 118 -3.77 0.99 -0.97
CA ALA A 118 -3.56 1.03 -2.42
C ALA A 118 -4.88 1.05 -3.20
N GLY A 119 -5.88 0.30 -2.76
CA GLY A 119 -7.14 0.12 -3.49
C GLY A 119 -8.20 1.20 -3.24
N LYS A 120 -8.28 1.79 -2.04
CA LYS A 120 -9.33 2.77 -1.69
C LYS A 120 -8.77 4.17 -1.48
N HIS A 121 -7.73 4.29 -0.65
CA HIS A 121 -7.22 5.60 -0.23
C HIS A 121 -6.49 6.33 -1.36
N MET A 122 -5.85 5.61 -2.29
CA MET A 122 -5.23 6.23 -3.47
C MET A 122 -6.25 6.88 -4.42
N TYR A 123 -7.47 6.33 -4.55
CA TYR A 123 -8.51 7.00 -5.35
C TYR A 123 -9.03 8.26 -4.67
N VAL A 124 -9.21 8.24 -3.35
CA VAL A 124 -9.57 9.44 -2.58
C VAL A 124 -8.52 10.54 -2.79
N TYR A 125 -7.23 10.17 -2.68
CA TYR A 125 -6.13 11.09 -2.99
C TYR A 125 -6.19 11.60 -4.44
N THR A 126 -6.45 10.73 -5.41
CA THR A 126 -6.54 11.11 -6.83
C THR A 126 -7.66 12.13 -7.06
N ILE A 127 -8.84 11.92 -6.45
CA ILE A 127 -9.98 12.84 -6.56
C ILE A 127 -9.62 14.20 -5.95
N LEU A 128 -9.04 14.21 -4.74
CA LEU A 128 -8.60 15.45 -4.10
C LEU A 128 -7.57 16.21 -4.94
N LEU A 129 -6.61 15.49 -5.53
CA LEU A 129 -5.58 16.07 -6.39
C LEU A 129 -6.20 16.69 -7.64
N VAL A 130 -7.11 15.98 -8.31
CA VAL A 130 -7.82 16.48 -9.50
C VAL A 130 -8.64 17.73 -9.16
N ILE A 131 -9.38 17.72 -8.06
CA ILE A 131 -10.16 18.89 -7.62
C ILE A 131 -9.24 20.08 -7.38
N ALA A 132 -8.17 19.88 -6.59
CA ALA A 132 -7.26 20.95 -6.25
C ALA A 132 -6.60 21.57 -7.48
N LEU A 133 -6.12 20.73 -8.41
CA LEU A 133 -5.53 21.19 -9.66
C LEU A 133 -6.52 21.93 -10.54
N ASN A 134 -7.76 21.44 -10.65
CA ASN A 134 -8.78 22.15 -11.42
C ASN A 134 -9.09 23.52 -10.82
N ILE A 135 -9.09 23.68 -9.50
CA ILE A 135 -9.25 24.99 -8.85
C ILE A 135 -8.07 25.92 -9.22
N SER A 136 -6.82 25.46 -9.09
CA SER A 136 -5.65 26.28 -9.41
C SER A 136 -5.66 26.70 -10.89
N TYR A 137 -5.89 25.74 -11.78
CA TYR A 137 -5.85 25.97 -13.23
C TYR A 137 -7.02 26.83 -13.71
N PHE A 138 -8.17 26.78 -13.02
CA PHE A 138 -9.31 27.62 -13.39
C PHE A 138 -8.97 29.11 -13.28
N ILE A 139 -8.16 29.47 -12.27
CA ILE A 139 -7.68 30.83 -12.01
C ILE A 139 -6.50 31.16 -12.93
N LEU A 140 -5.50 30.26 -13.01
CA LEU A 140 -4.29 30.51 -13.80
C LEU A 140 -4.56 30.62 -15.31
N LEU A 141 -5.59 29.94 -15.82
CA LEU A 141 -5.95 29.96 -17.24
C LEU A 141 -7.02 31.01 -17.56
N GLU A 142 -7.38 31.90 -16.61
CA GLU A 142 -8.37 32.96 -16.83
C GLU A 142 -8.09 33.80 -18.10
N PRO A 143 -6.84 34.17 -18.44
CA PRO A 143 -6.56 34.97 -19.64
C PRO A 143 -6.82 34.24 -20.97
N LEU A 144 -7.05 32.93 -20.97
CA LEU A 144 -7.29 32.13 -22.17
C LEU A 144 -8.78 32.08 -22.54
N GLU A 145 -9.06 31.83 -23.82
CA GLU A 145 -10.43 31.62 -24.29
C GLU A 145 -11.11 30.43 -23.59
N SER A 146 -12.41 30.56 -23.33
CA SER A 146 -13.20 29.59 -22.56
C SER A 146 -13.13 28.15 -23.11
N TRP A 147 -13.10 27.98 -24.43
CA TRP A 147 -13.01 26.65 -25.04
C TRP A 147 -11.64 26.01 -24.80
N VAL A 148 -10.56 26.79 -24.88
CA VAL A 148 -9.19 26.33 -24.57
C VAL A 148 -9.09 25.90 -23.11
N ARG A 149 -9.68 26.70 -22.21
CA ARG A 149 -9.73 26.38 -20.78
C ARG A 149 -10.42 25.04 -20.52
N ILE A 150 -11.62 24.83 -21.08
CA ILE A 150 -12.38 23.58 -20.93
C ILE A 150 -11.59 22.39 -21.48
N LEU A 151 -10.94 22.57 -22.64
CA LEU A 151 -10.12 21.54 -23.26
C LEU A 151 -8.94 21.15 -22.36
N ILE A 152 -8.20 22.14 -21.83
CA ILE A 152 -7.07 21.89 -20.92
C ILE A 152 -7.55 21.18 -19.64
N HIS A 153 -8.63 21.65 -19.02
CA HIS A 153 -9.20 21.03 -17.82
C HIS A 153 -9.57 19.56 -18.05
N THR A 154 -10.20 19.28 -19.19
CA THR A 154 -10.65 17.93 -19.54
C THR A 154 -9.47 17.00 -19.84
N ILE A 155 -8.50 17.46 -20.65
CA ILE A 155 -7.30 16.68 -20.97
C ILE A 155 -6.47 16.42 -19.71
N LEU A 156 -6.23 17.44 -18.88
CA LEU A 156 -5.46 17.31 -17.66
C LEU A 156 -6.13 16.34 -16.68
N THR A 157 -7.44 16.47 -16.49
CA THR A 157 -8.22 15.57 -15.63
C THR A 157 -8.17 14.13 -16.13
N ALA A 158 -8.40 13.91 -17.43
CA ALA A 158 -8.34 12.58 -18.03
C ALA A 158 -6.93 11.97 -17.93
N ALA A 159 -5.88 12.76 -18.17
CA ALA A 159 -4.50 12.32 -18.09
C ALA A 159 -4.12 11.90 -16.66
N ILE A 160 -4.41 12.76 -15.66
CA ILE A 160 -4.10 12.47 -14.26
C ILE A 160 -4.89 11.27 -13.77
N PHE A 161 -6.20 11.25 -14.01
CA PHE A 161 -7.05 10.15 -13.57
C PHE A 161 -6.66 8.83 -14.24
N GLY A 162 -6.40 8.85 -15.56
CA GLY A 162 -5.95 7.69 -16.31
C GLY A 162 -4.61 7.15 -15.83
N PHE A 163 -3.62 8.03 -15.63
CA PHE A 163 -2.31 7.65 -15.11
C PHE A 163 -2.41 7.07 -13.69
N MET A 164 -3.15 7.73 -12.80
CA MET A 164 -3.35 7.26 -11.43
C MET A 164 -4.11 5.94 -11.37
N HIS A 165 -5.16 5.77 -12.17
CA HIS A 165 -5.90 4.52 -12.27
C HIS A 165 -4.99 3.36 -12.73
N TRP A 166 -4.16 3.61 -13.75
CA TRP A 166 -3.19 2.63 -14.23
C TRP A 166 -2.16 2.25 -13.15
N GLN A 167 -1.60 3.24 -12.44
CA GLN A 167 -0.68 3.01 -11.33
C GLN A 167 -1.31 2.20 -10.19
N ILE A 168 -2.54 2.54 -9.80
CA ILE A 168 -3.29 1.82 -8.76
C ILE A 168 -3.51 0.37 -9.18
N LYS A 169 -4.00 0.12 -10.41
CA LYS A 169 -4.18 -1.24 -10.93
C LYS A 169 -2.87 -2.03 -10.98
N ARG A 170 -1.78 -1.41 -11.44
CA ARG A 170 -0.47 -2.03 -11.47
C ARG A 170 0.00 -2.41 -10.06
N LYS A 171 -0.22 -1.54 -9.08
CA LYS A 171 0.13 -1.79 -7.68
C LYS A 171 -0.70 -2.93 -7.09
N LEU A 172 -2.03 -2.93 -7.30
CA LEU A 172 -2.93 -4.01 -6.86
C LEU A 172 -2.55 -5.36 -7.47
N LYS A 173 -2.29 -5.41 -8.78
CA LYS A 173 -1.84 -6.63 -9.46
C LYS A 173 -0.54 -7.18 -8.87
N LYS A 174 0.36 -6.30 -8.41
CA LYS A 174 1.58 -6.70 -7.71
C LYS A 174 1.30 -7.22 -6.31
N TYR A 175 0.37 -6.59 -5.57
CA TYR A 175 -0.09 -7.12 -4.27
C TYR A 175 -0.66 -8.53 -4.42
N ASP A 176 -1.49 -8.78 -5.43
CA ASP A 176 -2.11 -10.08 -5.67
C ASP A 176 -1.06 -11.17 -5.98
N ARG A 177 0.03 -10.81 -6.66
CA ARG A 177 1.10 -11.75 -7.02
C ARG A 177 2.10 -12.01 -5.90
N GLU A 178 2.48 -10.96 -5.16
CA GLU A 178 3.59 -11.05 -4.20
C GLU A 178 3.09 -11.23 -2.76
N LEU A 179 2.03 -10.53 -2.35
CA LEU A 179 1.64 -10.42 -0.94
C LEU A 179 0.45 -11.30 -0.57
N LYS A 180 -0.51 -11.49 -1.48
CA LYS A 180 -1.65 -12.37 -1.25
C LYS A 180 -1.24 -13.82 -0.92
N PRO A 181 -0.35 -14.49 -1.69
CA PRO A 181 0.09 -15.84 -1.34
C PRO A 181 0.86 -15.90 -0.01
N MET A 182 1.57 -14.83 0.38
CA MET A 182 2.21 -14.76 1.70
C MET A 182 1.17 -14.66 2.83
N ILE A 183 0.10 -13.88 2.64
CA ILE A 183 -1.00 -13.79 3.61
C ILE A 183 -1.66 -15.15 3.76
N GLU A 184 -2.04 -15.80 2.66
CA GLU A 184 -2.71 -17.11 2.66
C GLU A 184 -1.85 -18.18 3.36
N LYS A 185 -0.53 -18.18 3.10
CA LYS A 185 0.41 -19.06 3.81
C LYS A 185 0.42 -18.79 5.32
N MET A 186 0.51 -17.53 5.74
CA MET A 186 0.52 -17.19 7.18
C MET A 186 -0.82 -17.49 7.87
N GLU A 187 -1.94 -17.34 7.16
CA GLU A 187 -3.27 -17.70 7.66
C GLU A 187 -3.39 -19.23 7.84
N GLY A 188 -2.93 -20.01 6.86
CA GLY A 188 -2.89 -21.47 6.96
C GLY A 188 -2.03 -21.97 8.14
N MET A 189 -0.91 -21.31 8.42
CA MET A 189 -0.07 -21.63 9.60
C MET A 189 -0.80 -21.39 10.92
N LEU A 190 -1.59 -20.32 11.02
CA LEU A 190 -2.38 -20.02 12.21
C LEU A 190 -3.52 -21.03 12.41
N GLU A 191 -4.14 -21.47 11.32
CA GLU A 191 -5.21 -22.48 11.34
C GLU A 191 -4.67 -23.86 11.74
N ALA A 192 -3.55 -24.29 11.16
CA ALA A 192 -2.89 -25.55 11.50
C ALA A 192 -2.49 -25.62 12.99
N LYS A 193 -1.92 -24.52 13.53
CA LYS A 193 -1.58 -24.42 14.95
C LYS A 193 -2.81 -24.58 15.86
N ARG A 194 -3.91 -23.90 15.52
CA ARG A 194 -5.18 -23.99 16.29
C ARG A 194 -5.83 -25.37 16.22
N ALA A 195 -5.72 -26.06 15.08
CA ALA A 195 -6.22 -27.42 14.95
C ALA A 195 -5.42 -28.41 15.83
N GLY A 196 -4.10 -28.25 15.90
CA GLY A 196 -3.24 -29.05 16.77
C GLY A 196 -3.47 -28.82 18.27
N GLU A 197 -3.82 -27.59 18.67
CA GLU A 197 -4.17 -27.25 20.07
C GLU A 197 -5.53 -27.81 20.50
N ARG A 198 -6.48 -28.01 19.57
CA ARG A 198 -7.81 -28.59 19.87
C ARG A 198 -7.84 -30.12 19.93
N SER A 199 -6.80 -30.77 19.42
CA SER A 199 -6.67 -32.23 19.40
C SER A 199 -5.94 -32.80 20.63
N LYS A 200 -5.51 -31.93 21.55
CA LYS A 200 -4.91 -32.28 22.85
C LYS A 200 -5.90 -32.03 23.96
#